data_AF-A0A7S4T6K6-F1
#
_entry.id   AF-A0A7S4T6K6-F1
#
_cell.length_a   1.000
_cell.length_b   1.000
_cell.length_c   1.000
_cell.angle_alpha   90.00
_cell.angle_beta   90.00
_cell.angle_gamma   90.00
#
_symmetry.space_group_name_H-M   'P 1'
#
loop_
_entity.id
_entity.type
_entity.pdbx_description
1 polymer ?
#
loop_
_entity_poly.entity_id
_entity_poly.type
_entity_poly.pdbx_seq_one_letter_code
_entity_poly.pdbx_strand_id
1 'polypeptide(L)'
;MTEQETTEKDATTTEQKKEISTKPTPPLEAAARRLERLLGGTTASPVSKSDSTVILSQHTNPSKIVKRWLGTSSGTAAKATLVDVSSAASVLLDPLGPCATGRDLLLNLTTPETSMEVEGEEETTKEPHLIAATREVEGWLLSLSVRLLWRDQKAAEALQLATQSIAILTTHLQDATSHGAVAGAASSARGGLSAAAGLYPLLARIYRYRSLAAEGLGSEELVSHAVAGLRTDMVAAHRMACLRRDVDNQATLLNLMLNDLLNADQGKHPLSFRVLKIILSSRYF
;
A
#
# COMPACT_ATOMS: atom_id res chain seq x y z
N MET A 1 78.59 -25.49 27.10
CA MET A 1 78.17 -25.85 25.73
C MET A 1 76.75 -26.35 25.89
N THR A 2 75.67 -25.67 25.51
CA THR A 2 75.49 -24.51 24.63
C THR A 2 74.13 -23.90 24.99
N GLU A 3 74.02 -22.59 24.81
CA GLU A 3 72.84 -21.75 24.93
C GLU A 3 71.67 -22.24 24.06
N GLN A 4 70.41 -21.96 24.44
CA GLN A 4 69.58 -21.00 23.70
C GLN A 4 68.19 -20.79 24.31
N GLU A 5 67.90 -19.50 24.42
CA GLU A 5 66.67 -18.81 24.75
C GLU A 5 65.87 -18.61 23.45
N THR A 6 64.55 -18.80 23.45
CA THR A 6 63.63 -18.02 22.60
C THR A 6 62.22 -17.98 23.18
N THR A 7 61.83 -16.77 23.55
CA THR A 7 60.47 -16.26 23.68
C THR A 7 59.71 -16.31 22.35
N GLU A 8 58.43 -16.66 22.36
CA GLU A 8 57.48 -16.08 21.42
C GLU A 8 56.09 -15.90 22.04
N LYS A 9 55.64 -14.65 21.98
CA LYS A 9 54.36 -14.12 22.49
C LYS A 9 53.27 -14.47 21.48
N ASP A 10 52.25 -15.21 21.90
CA ASP A 10 51.07 -15.36 21.08
C ASP A 10 50.13 -14.17 21.27
N ALA A 11 49.91 -13.44 20.18
CA ALA A 11 49.17 -12.20 20.12
C ALA A 11 47.66 -12.50 20.04
N THR A 12 46.93 -12.09 21.07
CA THR A 12 45.47 -12.05 21.08
C THR A 12 44.96 -11.19 19.92
N THR A 13 44.40 -11.83 18.91
CA THR A 13 43.75 -11.16 17.77
C THR A 13 42.42 -10.59 18.26
N THR A 14 42.40 -9.29 18.51
CA THR A 14 41.19 -8.51 18.79
C THR A 14 40.34 -8.43 17.52
N GLU A 15 39.25 -9.20 17.46
CA GLU A 15 38.19 -9.05 16.46
C GLU A 15 37.60 -7.63 16.56
N GLN A 16 38.00 -6.76 15.64
CA GLN A 16 37.31 -5.49 15.40
C GLN A 16 35.96 -5.79 14.75
N LYS A 17 34.94 -5.95 15.59
CA LYS A 17 33.53 -5.89 15.20
C LYS A 17 33.26 -4.50 14.65
N LYS A 18 33.38 -4.35 13.32
CA LYS A 18 33.02 -3.14 12.58
C LYS A 18 31.53 -2.90 12.79
N GLU A 19 31.23 -2.03 13.73
CA GLU A 19 29.88 -1.54 14.01
C GLU A 19 29.44 -0.72 12.81
N ILE A 20 28.80 -1.38 11.84
CA ILE A 20 28.17 -0.72 10.71
C ILE A 20 27.04 0.11 11.32
N SER A 21 27.28 1.42 11.47
CA SER A 21 26.26 2.40 11.81
C SER A 21 25.25 2.45 10.66
N THR A 22 24.32 1.50 10.63
CA THR A 22 23.18 1.53 9.73
C THR A 22 22.23 2.59 10.27
N LYS A 23 22.13 3.73 9.57
CA LYS A 23 21.08 4.72 9.84
C LYS A 23 19.74 3.98 9.98
N PRO A 24 18.92 4.27 11.00
CA PRO A 24 17.67 3.57 11.21
C PRO A 24 16.75 3.78 10.00
N THR A 25 16.34 2.68 9.35
CA THR A 25 15.44 2.73 8.20
C THR A 25 14.11 3.36 8.59
N PRO A 26 13.59 4.33 7.82
CA PRO A 26 12.29 4.95 8.08
C PRO A 26 11.15 3.92 8.22
N PRO A 27 10.14 4.16 9.08
CA PRO A 27 9.09 3.19 9.36
C PRO A 27 8.28 2.74 8.14
N LEU A 28 8.07 3.64 7.16
CA LEU A 28 7.33 3.31 5.94
C LEU A 28 8.14 2.38 5.02
N GLU A 29 9.43 2.66 4.85
CA GLU A 29 10.36 1.82 4.09
C GLU A 29 10.53 0.44 4.73
N ALA A 30 10.69 0.38 6.05
CA ALA A 30 10.77 -0.87 6.79
C ALA A 30 9.50 -1.73 6.62
N ALA A 31 8.32 -1.08 6.63
CA ALA A 31 7.04 -1.76 6.39
C ALA A 31 6.92 -2.28 4.95
N ALA A 32 7.33 -1.50 3.96
CA ALA A 32 7.33 -1.88 2.55
C ALA A 32 8.30 -3.04 2.25
N ARG A 33 9.55 -2.95 2.72
CA ARG A 33 10.54 -4.04 2.60
C ARG A 33 10.12 -5.31 3.33
N ARG A 34 9.28 -5.21 4.37
CA ARG A 34 8.65 -6.38 4.99
C ARG A 34 7.61 -7.02 4.08
N LEU A 35 6.80 -6.24 3.36
CA LEU A 35 5.84 -6.79 2.40
C LEU A 35 6.54 -7.50 1.24
N GLU A 36 7.61 -6.89 0.70
CA GLU A 36 8.47 -7.48 -0.32
C GLU A 36 8.90 -8.90 0.07
N ARG A 37 9.46 -9.06 1.27
CA ARG A 37 9.89 -10.37 1.79
C ARG A 37 8.71 -11.35 1.95
N LEU A 38 7.54 -10.87 2.37
CA LEU A 38 6.34 -11.72 2.54
C LEU A 38 5.77 -12.22 1.21
N LEU A 39 5.92 -11.44 0.14
CA LEU A 39 5.46 -11.81 -1.21
C LEU A 39 6.54 -12.57 -2.00
N GLY A 40 7.65 -12.96 -1.37
CA GLY A 40 8.70 -13.76 -1.99
C GLY A 40 9.80 -12.94 -2.67
N GLY A 41 9.85 -11.62 -2.44
CA GLY A 41 10.98 -10.80 -2.82
C GLY A 41 12.21 -11.21 -2.01
N THR A 42 13.14 -11.90 -2.65
CA THR A 42 14.46 -12.17 -2.08
C THR A 42 15.28 -10.90 -2.24
N THR A 43 15.29 -10.04 -1.22
CA THR A 43 16.35 -9.03 -1.11
C THR A 43 17.65 -9.81 -0.94
N ALA A 44 18.41 -9.96 -2.02
CA ALA A 44 19.71 -10.61 -2.01
C ALA A 44 20.65 -9.80 -1.08
N SER A 45 20.67 -10.18 0.19
CA SER A 45 21.77 -9.84 1.07
C SER A 45 22.88 -10.85 0.76
N PRO A 46 24.07 -10.42 0.33
CA PRO A 46 25.21 -11.33 0.25
C PRO A 46 25.60 -11.66 1.69
N VAL A 47 25.93 -12.93 1.95
CA VAL A 47 26.40 -13.47 3.24
C VAL A 47 25.30 -13.94 4.20
N SER A 48 24.91 -15.20 4.08
CA SER A 48 25.27 -16.23 5.06
C SER A 48 24.71 -17.59 4.63
N LYS A 49 25.61 -18.54 4.35
CA LYS A 49 25.31 -19.96 4.25
C LYS A 49 24.86 -20.46 5.63
N SER A 50 23.63 -20.92 5.77
CA SER A 50 23.27 -22.19 6.42
C SER A 50 21.76 -22.33 6.61
N ASP A 51 21.29 -23.51 6.22
CA ASP A 51 20.01 -24.16 6.48
C ASP A 51 19.14 -23.58 7.60
N SER A 52 18.00 -22.97 7.24
CA SER A 52 16.66 -23.18 7.86
C SER A 52 15.73 -21.99 7.59
N THR A 53 15.13 -21.86 6.39
CA THR A 53 13.83 -21.14 6.19
C THR A 53 13.24 -21.36 4.77
N VAL A 54 13.36 -22.56 4.19
CA VAL A 54 12.78 -22.86 2.86
C VAL A 54 11.32 -23.38 2.92
N ILE A 55 10.70 -23.39 4.11
CA ILE A 55 9.32 -23.88 4.30
C ILE A 55 8.36 -22.71 4.62
N LEU A 56 8.14 -21.81 3.66
CA LEU A 56 6.97 -20.91 3.64
C LEU A 56 6.32 -20.83 2.25
N SER A 57 6.63 -21.80 1.40
CA SER A 57 6.32 -21.83 -0.04
C SER A 57 5.09 -22.67 -0.40
N GLN A 58 4.18 -22.93 0.54
CA GLN A 58 2.96 -23.70 0.24
C GLN A 58 1.71 -22.92 0.67
N HIS A 59 1.06 -22.30 -0.32
CA HIS A 59 -0.28 -21.70 -0.27
C HIS A 59 -0.41 -20.27 0.26
N THR A 60 0.43 -19.36 -0.22
CA THR A 60 0.29 -17.93 0.07
C THR A 60 -0.67 -17.26 -0.91
N ASN A 61 -1.94 -17.12 -0.50
CA ASN A 61 -2.88 -16.23 -1.17
C ASN A 61 -2.40 -14.77 -0.96
N PRO A 62 -2.00 -14.04 -2.02
CA PRO A 62 -1.43 -12.69 -1.88
C PRO A 62 -2.39 -11.72 -1.17
N SER A 63 -3.70 -11.83 -1.43
CA SER A 63 -4.73 -11.03 -0.74
C SER A 63 -4.70 -11.25 0.78
N LYS A 64 -4.54 -12.51 1.23
CA LYS A 64 -4.44 -12.82 2.68
C LYS A 64 -3.17 -12.24 3.30
N ILE A 65 -2.04 -12.30 2.59
CA ILE A 65 -0.78 -11.70 3.05
C ILE A 65 -0.96 -10.19 3.20
N VAL A 66 -1.43 -9.52 2.15
CA VAL A 66 -1.59 -8.06 2.15
C VAL A 66 -2.55 -7.64 3.24
N LYS A 67 -3.69 -8.31 3.44
CA LYS A 67 -4.60 -7.99 4.56
C LYS A 67 -3.93 -8.11 5.93
N ARG A 68 -3.21 -9.20 6.19
CA ARG A 68 -2.51 -9.40 7.46
C ARG A 68 -1.42 -8.35 7.65
N TRP A 69 -0.65 -8.08 6.60
CA TRP A 69 0.37 -7.05 6.60
C TRP A 69 -0.23 -5.67 6.88
N LEU A 70 -1.31 -5.30 6.20
CA LEU A 70 -2.07 -4.07 6.41
C LEU A 70 -2.54 -3.88 7.85
N GLY A 71 -2.97 -4.95 8.53
CA GLY A 71 -3.33 -4.91 9.94
C GLY A 71 -2.15 -4.53 10.84
N THR A 72 -0.95 -5.01 10.52
CA THR A 72 0.28 -4.72 11.28
C THR A 72 0.97 -3.42 10.87
N SER A 73 0.88 -2.99 9.60
CA SER A 73 1.49 -1.74 9.10
C SER A 73 0.65 -0.49 9.39
N SER A 74 -0.58 -0.66 9.89
CA SER A 74 -1.43 0.48 10.28
C SER A 74 -0.82 1.33 11.39
N GLY A 75 -0.01 0.73 12.29
CA GLY A 75 0.67 1.45 13.37
C GLY A 75 1.77 2.40 12.90
N THR A 76 2.56 1.99 11.89
CA THR A 76 3.61 2.87 11.32
C THR A 76 2.99 4.04 10.57
N ALA A 77 1.83 3.81 9.95
CA ALA A 77 1.12 4.81 9.17
C ALA A 77 0.45 5.91 10.03
N ALA A 78 0.30 5.73 11.34
CA ALA A 78 -0.45 6.67 12.20
C ALA A 78 0.23 8.05 12.33
N LYS A 79 1.57 8.06 12.35
CA LYS A 79 2.40 9.28 12.48
C LYS A 79 2.99 9.77 11.16
N ALA A 80 2.71 9.08 10.05
CA ALA A 80 3.23 9.44 8.75
C ALA A 80 2.64 10.78 8.26
N THR A 81 3.49 11.57 7.61
CA THR A 81 3.14 12.79 6.89
C THR A 81 3.17 12.55 5.38
N LEU A 82 2.65 13.48 4.58
CA LEU A 82 2.75 13.39 3.12
C LEU A 82 4.22 13.42 2.65
N VAL A 83 5.09 14.14 3.36
CA VAL A 83 6.54 14.19 3.10
C VAL A 83 7.20 12.83 3.33
N ASP A 84 6.81 12.12 4.39
CA ASP A 84 7.31 10.76 4.63
C ASP A 84 6.89 9.81 3.50
N VAL A 85 5.67 9.99 2.97
CA VAL A 85 5.16 9.18 1.87
C VAL A 85 5.90 9.48 0.56
N SER A 86 6.13 10.75 0.23
CA SER A 86 6.88 11.11 -0.99
C SER A 86 8.33 10.66 -0.92
N SER A 87 8.98 10.80 0.25
CA SER A 87 10.32 10.24 0.49
C SER A 87 10.35 8.72 0.35
N ALA A 88 9.37 8.01 0.91
CA ALA A 88 9.32 6.56 0.77
C ALA A 88 9.08 6.15 -0.70
N ALA A 89 8.23 6.88 -1.44
CA ALA A 89 7.96 6.61 -2.85
C ALA A 89 9.21 6.82 -3.73
N SER A 90 10.01 7.88 -3.47
CA SER A 90 11.22 8.15 -4.24
C SER A 90 12.30 7.08 -4.06
N VAL A 91 12.37 6.44 -2.88
CA VAL A 91 13.33 5.39 -2.54
C VAL A 91 12.85 4.01 -2.99
N LEU A 92 11.57 3.69 -2.82
CA LEU A 92 11.05 2.33 -3.00
C LEU A 92 10.59 2.02 -4.42
N LEU A 93 10.09 3.03 -5.14
CA LEU A 93 9.46 2.87 -6.45
C LEU A 93 10.42 3.30 -7.56
N ASP A 94 10.58 2.43 -8.56
CA ASP A 94 11.41 2.69 -9.73
C ASP A 94 10.77 3.78 -10.62
N PRO A 95 11.47 4.89 -10.93
CA PRO A 95 10.98 5.95 -11.82
C PRO A 95 10.70 5.49 -13.26
N LEU A 96 11.33 4.41 -13.72
CA LEU A 96 11.10 3.85 -15.07
C LEU A 96 10.27 2.55 -15.03
N GLY A 97 9.82 2.16 -13.84
CA GLY A 97 9.11 0.92 -13.60
C GLY A 97 7.60 1.01 -13.85
N PRO A 98 6.87 -0.09 -13.62
CA PRO A 98 5.41 -0.11 -13.79
C PRO A 98 4.68 0.87 -12.86
N CYS A 99 5.31 1.26 -11.76
CA CYS A 99 4.76 2.18 -10.75
C CYS A 99 5.23 3.63 -10.93
N ALA A 100 5.77 4.00 -12.10
CA ALA A 100 6.22 5.36 -12.37
C ALA A 100 5.09 6.39 -12.21
N THR A 101 3.90 6.09 -12.74
CA THR A 101 2.75 7.01 -12.68
C THR A 101 2.30 7.31 -11.24
N GLY A 102 2.17 6.29 -10.38
CA GLY A 102 1.79 6.54 -8.99
C GLY A 102 2.91 7.15 -8.17
N ARG A 103 4.18 6.83 -8.47
CA ARG A 103 5.34 7.51 -7.89
C ARG A 103 5.29 9.01 -8.18
N ASP A 104 5.18 9.40 -9.45
CA ASP A 104 5.18 10.83 -9.83
C ASP A 104 4.00 11.56 -9.20
N LEU A 105 2.83 10.91 -9.16
CA LEU A 105 1.66 11.44 -8.47
C LEU A 105 1.93 11.69 -6.98
N LEU A 106 2.60 10.77 -6.28
CA LEU A 106 2.95 10.92 -4.86
C LEU A 106 3.99 12.00 -4.60
N LEU A 107 4.97 12.19 -5.49
CA LEU A 107 5.98 13.24 -5.36
C LEU A 107 5.38 14.64 -5.51
N ASN A 108 4.46 14.80 -6.47
CA ASN A 108 3.76 16.06 -6.73
C ASN A 108 2.85 16.53 -5.59
N LEU A 109 2.51 15.66 -4.62
CA LEU A 109 1.71 16.05 -3.45
C LEU A 109 2.50 16.91 -2.44
N THR A 110 3.83 16.92 -2.54
CA THR A 110 4.70 17.53 -1.53
C THR A 110 5.60 18.63 -2.04
N THR A 111 5.57 18.91 -3.34
CA THR A 111 6.29 20.05 -3.93
C THR A 111 5.49 21.33 -3.63
N PRO A 112 5.89 22.16 -2.65
CA PRO A 112 5.49 23.57 -2.71
C PRO A 112 6.07 24.14 -4.01
N GLU A 113 5.34 25.00 -4.71
CA GLU A 113 5.77 25.66 -5.96
C GLU A 113 7.02 26.57 -5.81
N THR A 114 7.80 26.40 -4.73
CA THR A 114 8.99 27.18 -4.39
C THR A 114 10.24 26.33 -4.65
N SER A 115 10.55 26.10 -5.93
CA SER A 115 11.79 25.44 -6.35
C SER A 115 12.98 26.42 -6.25
N MET A 116 13.65 26.44 -5.10
CA MET A 116 15.07 26.77 -5.07
C MET A 116 15.83 25.45 -5.25
N GLU A 117 16.30 25.22 -6.46
CA GLU A 117 17.15 24.08 -6.83
C GLU A 117 18.45 24.16 -6.02
N VAL A 118 18.62 23.24 -5.06
CA VAL A 118 19.93 22.97 -4.45
C VAL A 118 20.43 21.68 -5.08
N GLU A 119 21.22 21.84 -6.14
CA GLU A 119 22.01 20.77 -6.76
C GLU A 119 23.07 20.28 -5.77
N GLY A 120 22.77 19.19 -5.09
CA GLY A 120 23.71 18.45 -4.26
C GLY A 120 23.51 16.96 -4.52
N GLU A 121 24.14 16.46 -5.59
CA GLU A 121 24.21 15.03 -5.88
C GLU A 121 25.10 14.33 -4.85
N GLU A 122 24.58 14.06 -3.65
CA GLU A 122 25.16 13.02 -2.80
C GLU A 122 24.72 11.66 -3.37
N GLU A 123 25.66 11.01 -4.04
CA GLU A 123 25.57 9.65 -4.55
C GLU A 123 25.52 8.65 -3.38
N THR A 124 24.42 8.68 -2.61
CA THR A 124 24.13 7.63 -1.64
C THR A 124 23.87 6.35 -2.41
N THR A 125 24.57 5.28 -2.07
CA THR A 125 24.34 3.91 -2.55
C THR A 125 22.86 3.55 -2.39
N LYS A 126 22.06 3.76 -3.44
CA LYS A 126 20.61 3.53 -3.42
C LYS A 126 20.39 2.02 -3.29
N GLU A 127 19.76 1.62 -2.18
CA GLU A 127 19.26 0.27 -2.04
C GLU A 127 18.35 -0.07 -3.24
N PRO A 128 18.35 -1.32 -3.72
CA PRO A 128 17.54 -1.69 -4.88
C PRO A 128 16.05 -1.39 -4.61
N HIS A 129 15.38 -0.89 -5.65
CA HIS A 129 13.94 -0.71 -5.70
C HIS A 129 13.22 -2.05 -5.46
N LEU A 130 11.95 -1.97 -5.04
CA LEU A 130 11.12 -3.16 -4.85
C LEU A 130 10.83 -3.83 -6.18
N ILE A 131 10.73 -5.17 -6.17
CA ILE A 131 10.48 -5.96 -7.38
C ILE A 131 9.17 -6.77 -7.22
N ALA A 132 9.01 -7.48 -6.11
CA ALA A 132 7.90 -8.42 -5.91
C ALA A 132 6.61 -7.72 -5.43
N ALA A 133 6.72 -6.72 -4.57
CA ALA A 133 5.61 -6.04 -3.91
C ALA A 133 5.39 -4.61 -4.40
N THR A 134 6.01 -4.20 -5.51
CA THR A 134 6.07 -2.80 -5.96
C THR A 134 4.66 -2.21 -6.13
N ARG A 135 3.75 -2.97 -6.75
CA ARG A 135 2.36 -2.53 -7.00
C ARG A 135 1.54 -2.46 -5.71
N GLU A 136 1.72 -3.41 -4.80
CA GLU A 136 1.06 -3.40 -3.50
C GLU A 136 1.56 -2.25 -2.61
N VAL A 137 2.86 -1.96 -2.66
CA VAL A 137 3.46 -0.83 -1.93
C VAL A 137 2.98 0.49 -2.51
N GLU A 138 2.96 0.66 -3.84
CA GLU A 138 2.38 1.84 -4.48
C GLU A 138 0.91 2.02 -4.07
N GLY A 139 0.08 0.98 -4.18
CA GLY A 139 -1.33 1.02 -3.76
C GLY A 139 -1.51 1.36 -2.28
N TRP A 140 -0.62 0.87 -1.42
CA TRP A 140 -0.62 1.22 0.00
C TRP A 140 -0.27 2.68 0.23
N LEU A 141 0.81 3.20 -0.38
CA LEU A 141 1.23 4.59 -0.26
C LEU A 141 0.15 5.55 -0.80
N LEU A 142 -0.46 5.25 -1.95
CA LEU A 142 -1.61 5.99 -2.48
C LEU A 142 -2.77 6.00 -1.50
N SER A 143 -3.16 4.84 -0.95
CA SER A 143 -4.23 4.76 0.05
C SER A 143 -3.93 5.54 1.33
N LEU A 144 -2.65 5.62 1.71
CA LEU A 144 -2.19 6.36 2.87
C LEU A 144 -2.27 7.87 2.62
N SER A 145 -1.82 8.35 1.46
CA SER A 145 -1.90 9.76 1.08
C SER A 145 -3.35 10.26 1.03
N VAL A 146 -4.28 9.48 0.46
CA VAL A 146 -5.71 9.82 0.48
C VAL A 146 -6.23 9.97 1.91
N ARG A 147 -5.86 9.03 2.80
CA ARG A 147 -6.27 9.10 4.21
C ARG A 147 -5.70 10.34 4.91
N LEU A 148 -4.45 10.70 4.64
CA LEU A 148 -3.80 11.88 5.23
C LEU A 148 -4.50 13.16 4.77
N LEU A 149 -4.74 13.33 3.47
CA LEU A 149 -5.48 14.48 2.92
C LEU A 149 -6.90 14.58 3.51
N TRP A 150 -7.61 13.45 3.62
CA TRP A 150 -8.94 13.43 4.21
C TRP A 150 -8.92 13.82 5.70
N ARG A 151 -7.97 13.30 6.48
CA ARG A 151 -7.79 13.67 7.90
C ARG A 151 -7.53 15.16 8.07
N ASP A 152 -6.75 15.74 7.16
CA ASP A 152 -6.37 17.14 7.15
C ASP A 152 -7.48 18.04 6.55
N GLN A 153 -8.71 17.52 6.42
CA GLN A 153 -9.91 18.20 5.91
C GLN A 153 -9.81 18.71 4.45
N LYS A 154 -8.86 18.17 3.69
CA LYS A 154 -8.70 18.47 2.25
C LYS A 154 -9.51 17.49 1.41
N ALA A 155 -10.83 17.49 1.62
CA ALA A 155 -11.75 16.50 1.04
C ALA A 155 -11.72 16.46 -0.50
N ALA A 156 -11.63 17.63 -1.16
CA ALA A 156 -11.56 17.72 -2.62
C ALA A 156 -10.27 17.09 -3.19
N GLU A 157 -9.10 17.43 -2.63
CA GLU A 157 -7.81 16.85 -3.01
C GLU A 157 -7.80 15.33 -2.75
N ALA A 158 -8.32 14.89 -1.60
CA ALA A 158 -8.43 13.48 -1.26
C ALA A 158 -9.31 12.71 -2.26
N LEU A 159 -10.45 13.29 -2.68
CA LEU A 159 -11.37 12.69 -3.65
C LEU A 159 -10.73 12.56 -5.03
N GLN A 160 -10.02 13.59 -5.48
CA GLN A 160 -9.29 13.58 -6.74
C GLN A 160 -8.18 12.52 -6.71
N LEU A 161 -7.35 12.51 -5.67
CA LEU A 161 -6.28 11.53 -5.52
C LEU A 161 -6.82 10.11 -5.44
N ALA A 162 -7.93 9.87 -4.72
CA ALA A 162 -8.56 8.55 -4.64
C ALA A 162 -9.04 8.07 -6.02
N THR A 163 -9.60 8.97 -6.84
CA THR A 163 -10.06 8.65 -8.19
C THR A 163 -8.89 8.28 -9.10
N GLN A 164 -7.80 9.05 -9.07
CA GLN A 164 -6.56 8.73 -9.80
C GLN A 164 -5.95 7.41 -9.32
N SER A 165 -5.94 7.17 -8.00
CA SER A 165 -5.39 5.95 -7.41
C SER A 165 -6.17 4.70 -7.83
N ILE A 166 -7.51 4.79 -7.91
CA ILE A 166 -8.36 3.70 -8.42
C ILE A 166 -8.03 3.39 -9.88
N ALA A 167 -7.81 4.43 -10.71
CA ALA A 167 -7.43 4.25 -12.11
C ALA A 167 -6.09 3.49 -12.21
N ILE A 168 -5.06 3.93 -11.48
CA ILE A 168 -3.73 3.29 -11.44
C ILE A 168 -3.85 1.82 -11.01
N LEU A 169 -4.52 1.53 -9.89
CA LEU A 169 -4.68 0.15 -9.43
C LEU A 169 -5.52 -0.72 -10.38
N THR A 170 -6.49 -0.13 -11.07
CA THR A 170 -7.28 -0.85 -12.07
C THR A 170 -6.42 -1.22 -13.28
N THR A 171 -5.53 -0.34 -13.73
CA THR A 171 -4.54 -0.63 -14.77
C THR A 171 -3.62 -1.76 -14.35
N HIS A 172 -3.08 -1.74 -13.12
CA HIS A 172 -2.25 -2.84 -12.61
C HIS A 172 -2.97 -4.19 -12.58
N LEU A 173 -4.25 -4.19 -12.22
CA LEU A 173 -5.10 -5.38 -12.27
C LEU A 173 -5.30 -5.87 -13.71
N GLN A 174 -5.47 -4.97 -14.68
CA GLN A 174 -5.60 -5.31 -16.10
C GLN A 174 -4.29 -5.88 -16.66
N ASP A 175 -3.15 -5.25 -16.38
CA ASP A 175 -1.83 -5.70 -16.82
C ASP A 175 -1.48 -7.08 -16.25
N ALA A 176 -1.84 -7.34 -14.99
CA ALA A 176 -1.65 -8.66 -14.40
C ALA A 176 -2.50 -9.74 -15.10
N THR A 177 -3.69 -9.39 -15.60
CA THR A 177 -4.53 -10.33 -16.36
C THR A 177 -4.02 -10.58 -17.78
N SER A 178 -3.45 -9.57 -18.44
CA SER A 178 -2.92 -9.72 -19.81
C SER A 178 -1.61 -10.52 -19.83
N HIS A 179 -0.69 -10.29 -18.89
CA HIS A 179 0.57 -11.03 -18.80
C HIS A 179 0.40 -12.47 -18.26
N GLY A 180 -0.60 -12.71 -17.40
CA GLY A 180 -0.91 -14.05 -16.88
C GLY A 180 -1.38 -15.03 -17.95
N ALA A 181 -1.93 -14.55 -19.07
CA ALA A 181 -2.40 -15.39 -20.17
C ALA A 181 -1.25 -16.11 -20.91
N VAL A 182 -0.03 -15.55 -20.90
CA VAL A 182 1.11 -16.09 -21.66
C VAL A 182 1.87 -17.17 -20.87
N ALA A 183 1.88 -17.08 -19.54
CA ALA A 183 2.53 -18.07 -18.66
C ALA A 183 1.58 -19.21 -18.19
N GLY A 184 0.29 -19.11 -18.52
CA GLY A 184 -0.80 -19.90 -17.92
C GLY A 184 -1.03 -21.32 -18.45
N ALA A 185 -0.27 -21.80 -19.44
CA ALA A 185 -0.46 -23.15 -19.98
C ALA A 185 0.06 -24.26 -19.03
N ALA A 186 1.05 -23.97 -18.17
CA ALA A 186 1.67 -24.99 -17.30
C ALA A 186 1.17 -24.99 -15.84
N SER A 187 0.49 -23.93 -15.38
CA SER A 187 0.12 -23.74 -13.95
C SER A 187 -1.39 -23.80 -13.66
N SER A 188 -2.24 -23.97 -14.67
CA SER A 188 -3.72 -23.98 -14.54
C SER A 188 -4.31 -25.13 -13.71
N ALA A 189 -3.54 -26.14 -13.31
CA ALA A 189 -4.07 -27.32 -12.62
C ALA A 189 -4.33 -27.14 -11.10
N ARG A 190 -3.87 -26.05 -10.47
CA ARG A 190 -4.08 -25.80 -9.04
C ARG A 190 -4.52 -24.37 -8.76
N GLY A 191 -5.80 -24.07 -9.03
CA GLY A 191 -6.51 -22.91 -8.46
C GLY A 191 -5.70 -21.60 -8.45
N GLY A 192 -5.08 -21.26 -9.57
CA GLY A 192 -4.11 -20.17 -9.70
C GLY A 192 -4.69 -18.84 -9.27
N LEU A 193 -4.36 -18.41 -8.07
CA LEU A 193 -4.64 -17.07 -7.59
C LEU A 193 -3.81 -16.09 -8.41
N SER A 194 -4.47 -15.14 -9.07
CA SER A 194 -3.81 -14.09 -9.85
C SER A 194 -2.77 -13.38 -8.99
N ALA A 195 -1.58 -13.12 -9.55
CA ALA A 195 -0.54 -12.30 -8.90
C ALA A 195 -1.09 -10.94 -8.44
N ALA A 196 -2.15 -10.44 -9.12
CA ALA A 196 -2.84 -9.20 -8.80
C ALA A 196 -3.75 -9.27 -7.55
N ALA A 197 -3.96 -10.45 -6.95
CA ALA A 197 -4.90 -10.61 -5.83
C ALA A 197 -4.50 -9.79 -4.59
N GLY A 198 -3.22 -9.43 -4.46
CA GLY A 198 -2.72 -8.54 -3.40
C GLY A 198 -3.32 -7.13 -3.46
N LEU A 199 -3.72 -6.67 -4.65
CA LEU A 199 -4.25 -5.32 -4.88
C LEU A 199 -5.72 -5.17 -4.46
N TYR A 200 -6.49 -6.26 -4.40
CA TYR A 200 -7.91 -6.22 -4.04
C TYR A 200 -8.21 -5.54 -2.69
N PRO A 201 -7.57 -5.91 -1.57
CA PRO A 201 -7.80 -5.24 -0.29
C PRO A 201 -7.34 -3.76 -0.29
N LEU A 202 -6.36 -3.39 -1.12
CA LEU A 202 -5.90 -2.00 -1.25
C LEU A 202 -6.92 -1.18 -2.03
N LEU A 203 -7.40 -1.70 -3.15
CA LEU A 203 -8.43 -1.05 -3.97
C LEU A 203 -9.74 -0.87 -3.16
N ALA A 204 -10.15 -1.88 -2.39
CA ALA A 204 -11.32 -1.80 -1.52
C ALA A 204 -11.18 -0.66 -0.50
N ARG A 205 -9.98 -0.51 0.09
CA ARG A 205 -9.69 0.58 1.00
C ARG A 205 -9.77 1.96 0.32
N ILE A 206 -9.28 2.09 -0.92
CA ILE A 206 -9.35 3.37 -1.65
C ILE A 206 -10.80 3.71 -2.01
N TYR A 207 -11.63 2.74 -2.42
CA TYR A 207 -13.07 3.00 -2.61
C TYR A 207 -13.74 3.55 -1.35
N ARG A 208 -13.41 2.98 -0.19
CA ARG A 208 -13.90 3.50 1.09
C ARG A 208 -13.46 4.94 1.33
N TYR A 209 -12.19 5.28 1.12
CA TYR A 209 -11.73 6.66 1.31
C TYR A 209 -12.30 7.62 0.27
N ARG A 210 -12.53 7.19 -0.98
CA ARG A 210 -13.22 7.98 -2.00
C ARG A 210 -14.62 8.39 -1.54
N SER A 211 -15.37 7.44 -0.97
CA SER A 211 -16.71 7.72 -0.40
C SER A 211 -16.63 8.71 0.77
N LEU A 212 -15.70 8.50 1.71
CA LEU A 212 -15.52 9.41 2.87
C LEU A 212 -15.07 10.82 2.45
N ALA A 213 -14.24 10.92 1.41
CA ALA A 213 -13.80 12.19 0.85
C ALA A 213 -14.96 12.93 0.16
N ALA A 214 -15.83 12.22 -0.55
CA ALA A 214 -17.02 12.80 -1.17
C ALA A 214 -18.01 13.33 -0.12
N GLU A 215 -18.23 12.58 0.97
CA GLU A 215 -19.06 13.03 2.10
C GLU A 215 -18.46 14.26 2.83
N GLY A 216 -17.14 14.44 2.75
CA GLY A 216 -16.43 15.58 3.33
C GLY A 216 -16.49 16.88 2.52
N LEU A 217 -17.10 16.89 1.33
CA LEU A 217 -17.29 18.10 0.55
C LEU A 217 -18.37 18.94 1.25
N GLY A 218 -18.02 20.01 1.96
CA GLY A 218 -18.96 20.73 2.85
C GLY A 218 -20.23 21.35 2.22
N SER A 219 -20.47 21.23 0.91
CA SER A 219 -21.68 21.71 0.22
C SER A 219 -22.56 20.55 -0.23
N GLU A 220 -23.84 20.56 0.15
CA GLU A 220 -24.81 19.52 -0.20
C GLU A 220 -24.94 19.31 -1.71
N GLU A 221 -24.84 20.38 -2.51
CA GLU A 221 -24.86 20.29 -3.98
C GLU A 221 -23.64 19.55 -4.52
N LEU A 222 -22.44 19.87 -3.99
CA LEU A 222 -21.20 19.22 -4.40
C LEU A 222 -21.18 17.75 -3.99
N VAL A 223 -21.69 17.43 -2.80
CA VAL A 223 -21.86 16.05 -2.34
C VAL A 223 -22.80 15.31 -3.27
N SER A 224 -23.99 15.86 -3.53
CA SER A 224 -25.00 15.23 -4.39
C SER A 224 -24.47 14.94 -5.79
N HIS A 225 -23.78 15.90 -6.40
CA HIS A 225 -23.16 15.73 -7.72
C HIS A 225 -22.04 14.68 -7.69
N ALA A 226 -21.14 14.74 -6.71
CA ALA A 226 -20.06 13.77 -6.56
C ALA A 226 -20.61 12.35 -6.35
N VAL A 227 -21.61 12.19 -5.47
CA VAL A 227 -22.24 10.91 -5.12
C VAL A 227 -22.98 10.31 -6.32
N ALA A 228 -23.66 11.11 -7.14
CA ALA A 228 -24.34 10.62 -8.34
C ALA A 228 -23.36 9.98 -9.34
N GLY A 229 -22.22 10.63 -9.59
CA GLY A 229 -21.14 10.06 -10.41
C GLY A 229 -20.56 8.79 -9.78
N LEU A 230 -20.28 8.83 -8.47
CA LEU A 230 -19.74 7.70 -7.72
C LEU A 230 -20.62 6.46 -7.79
N ARG A 231 -21.94 6.59 -7.73
CA ARG A 231 -22.86 5.45 -7.78
C ARG A 231 -22.71 4.65 -9.08
N THR A 232 -22.61 5.35 -10.20
CA THR A 232 -22.43 4.72 -11.52
C THR A 232 -21.09 3.96 -11.57
N ASP A 233 -20.02 4.59 -11.10
CA ASP A 233 -18.69 3.98 -11.01
C ASP A 233 -18.69 2.75 -10.09
N MET A 234 -19.33 2.84 -8.92
CA MET A 234 -19.37 1.74 -7.94
C MET A 234 -20.13 0.54 -8.46
N VAL A 235 -21.24 0.73 -9.19
CA VAL A 235 -21.98 -0.36 -9.83
C VAL A 235 -21.12 -1.05 -10.89
N ALA A 236 -20.42 -0.28 -11.72
CA ALA A 236 -19.52 -0.82 -12.73
C ALA A 236 -18.35 -1.59 -12.08
N ALA A 237 -17.72 -1.02 -11.05
CA ALA A 237 -16.66 -1.64 -10.29
C ALA A 237 -17.11 -2.93 -9.59
N HIS A 238 -18.32 -2.95 -9.04
CA HIS A 238 -18.88 -4.13 -8.37
C HIS A 238 -19.10 -5.28 -9.37
N ARG A 239 -19.65 -4.98 -10.56
CA ARG A 239 -19.80 -5.98 -11.64
C ARG A 239 -18.44 -6.57 -12.02
N MET A 240 -17.42 -5.73 -12.16
CA MET A 240 -16.05 -6.20 -12.43
C MET A 240 -15.47 -7.04 -11.29
N ALA A 241 -15.74 -6.68 -10.04
CA ALA A 241 -15.31 -7.44 -8.87
C ALA A 241 -15.99 -8.83 -8.81
N CYS A 242 -17.27 -8.93 -9.18
CA CYS A 242 -17.97 -10.22 -9.33
C CYS A 242 -17.31 -11.11 -10.39
N LEU A 243 -17.02 -10.55 -11.58
CA LEU A 243 -16.37 -11.29 -12.67
C LEU A 243 -14.98 -11.79 -12.25
N ARG A 244 -14.24 -11.00 -11.49
CA ARG A 244 -12.90 -11.35 -10.95
C ARG A 244 -12.94 -12.27 -9.73
N ARG A 245 -14.14 -12.54 -9.17
CA ARG A 245 -14.32 -13.22 -7.87
C ARG A 245 -13.57 -12.53 -6.73
N ASP A 246 -13.48 -11.21 -6.81
CA ASP A 246 -12.85 -10.35 -5.81
C ASP A 246 -13.86 -10.04 -4.69
N VAL A 247 -13.79 -10.84 -3.63
CA VAL A 247 -14.72 -10.76 -2.49
C VAL A 247 -14.55 -9.46 -1.70
N ASP A 248 -13.34 -8.89 -1.68
CA ASP A 248 -13.06 -7.68 -0.90
C ASP A 248 -13.73 -6.45 -1.52
N ASN A 249 -13.53 -6.24 -2.82
CA ASN A 249 -14.17 -5.13 -3.51
C ASN A 249 -15.69 -5.33 -3.60
N GLN A 250 -16.18 -6.55 -3.80
CA GLN A 250 -17.63 -6.83 -3.76
C GLN A 250 -18.25 -6.36 -2.45
N ALA A 251 -17.72 -6.83 -1.31
CA ALA A 251 -18.27 -6.50 0.00
C ALA A 251 -18.17 -5.00 0.29
N THR A 252 -17.03 -4.36 0.01
CA THR A 252 -16.86 -2.93 0.24
C THR A 252 -17.79 -2.09 -0.63
N LEU A 253 -17.84 -2.34 -1.95
CA LEU A 253 -18.69 -1.56 -2.86
C LEU A 253 -20.17 -1.73 -2.53
N LEU A 254 -20.62 -2.95 -2.18
CA LEU A 254 -22.00 -3.19 -1.77
C LEU A 254 -22.35 -2.39 -0.51
N ASN A 255 -21.47 -2.41 0.50
CA ASN A 255 -21.69 -1.65 1.73
C ASN A 255 -21.74 -0.14 1.48
N LEU A 256 -20.88 0.38 0.58
CA LEU A 256 -20.89 1.81 0.20
C LEU A 256 -22.17 2.19 -0.55
N MET A 257 -22.60 1.39 -1.52
CA MET A 257 -23.86 1.61 -2.24
C MET A 257 -25.07 1.55 -1.31
N LEU A 258 -25.09 0.63 -0.34
CA LEU A 258 -26.16 0.54 0.65
C LEU A 258 -26.18 1.76 1.57
N ASN A 259 -25.02 2.23 2.04
CA ASN A 259 -24.92 3.43 2.87
C ASN A 259 -25.44 4.67 2.12
N ASP A 260 -25.05 4.81 0.85
CA ASP A 260 -25.53 5.88 -0.03
C ASP A 260 -27.07 5.85 -0.20
N LEU A 261 -27.64 4.67 -0.49
CA LEU A 261 -29.10 4.52 -0.60
C LEU A 261 -29.83 4.84 0.70
N LEU A 262 -29.30 4.41 1.84
CA LEU A 262 -29.88 4.70 3.15
C LEU A 262 -29.83 6.20 3.47
N ASN A 263 -28.76 6.89 3.10
CA ASN A 263 -28.64 8.33 3.30
C ASN A 263 -29.54 9.13 2.35
N ALA A 264 -29.70 8.68 1.10
CA ALA A 264 -30.59 9.30 0.12
C ALA A 264 -32.07 9.23 0.53
N ASP A 265 -32.49 8.13 1.18
CA ASP A 265 -33.88 7.93 1.64
C ASP A 265 -34.19 8.76 2.91
N GLN A 266 -33.18 8.95 3.77
CA GLN A 266 -33.30 9.75 5.00
C GLN A 266 -33.53 11.24 4.77
N GLY A 267 -33.09 11.79 3.64
CA GLY A 267 -33.31 13.19 3.28
C GLY A 267 -34.75 13.55 2.90
N LYS A 268 -35.64 12.57 2.70
CA LYS A 268 -37.02 12.80 2.22
C LYS A 268 -38.13 12.52 3.24
N HIS A 269 -37.81 11.97 4.40
CA HIS A 269 -38.81 11.72 5.45
C HIS A 269 -38.36 12.25 6.82
N PRO A 270 -38.91 13.36 7.33
CA PRO A 270 -38.54 13.94 8.62
C PRO A 270 -38.93 13.11 9.86
N LEU A 271 -39.23 11.81 9.75
CA LEU A 271 -39.87 11.05 10.84
C LEU A 271 -39.24 9.71 11.26
N SER A 272 -38.09 9.27 10.72
CA SER A 272 -37.65 7.87 10.99
C SER A 272 -36.26 7.68 11.62
N PHE A 273 -35.68 8.66 12.32
CA PHE A 273 -34.31 8.52 12.86
C PHE A 273 -34.14 8.40 14.38
N ARG A 274 -35.23 8.31 15.16
CA ARG A 274 -35.11 8.02 16.60
C ARG A 274 -34.83 6.56 16.93
N VAL A 275 -34.94 5.63 15.97
CA VAL A 275 -34.80 4.19 16.26
C VAL A 275 -33.37 3.67 16.01
N LEU A 276 -32.62 4.19 15.02
CA LEU A 276 -31.30 3.64 14.71
C LEU A 276 -30.17 4.11 15.64
N LYS A 277 -30.31 5.27 16.31
CA LYS A 277 -29.29 5.79 17.23
C LYS A 277 -29.17 4.96 18.53
N ILE A 278 -30.19 4.15 18.83
CA ILE A 278 -30.22 3.24 19.99
C ILE A 278 -29.43 1.94 19.70
N ILE A 279 -29.31 1.51 18.45
CA ILE A 279 -28.69 0.21 18.12
C ILE A 279 -27.17 0.33 17.95
N LEU A 280 -26.65 1.47 17.47
CA LEU A 280 -25.21 1.64 17.25
C LEU A 280 -24.41 2.11 18.49
N SER A 281 -25.08 2.53 19.58
CA SER A 281 -24.39 2.89 20.84
C SER A 281 -24.16 1.70 21.78
N SER A 282 -24.52 0.47 21.40
CA SER A 282 -24.51 -0.69 22.30
C SER A 282 -23.46 -1.77 21.96
N ARG A 283 -22.53 -1.56 21.02
CA ARG A 283 -21.53 -2.57 20.65
C ARG A 283 -20.11 -2.07 20.38
N TYR A 284 -19.62 -1.13 21.20
CA TYR A 284 -18.18 -0.94 21.42
C TYR A 284 -17.91 -0.53 22.87
N PHE A 285 -18.14 -1.50 23.77
CA PHE A 285 -17.25 -1.82 24.88
C PHE A 285 -16.83 -3.26 24.69
#